data_AF-U1PY20-F1
#
_entry.id   AF-U1PY20-F1
#
_cell.length_a   1.000
_cell.length_b   1.000
_cell.length_c   1.000
_cell.angle_alpha   90.00
_cell.angle_beta   90.00
_cell.angle_gamma   90.00
#
_symmetry.space_group_name_H-M   'P 1'
#
loop_
_entity.id
_entity.type
_entity.pdbx_description
1 polymer ?
#
loop_
_entity_poly.entity_id
_entity_poly.type
_entity_poly.pdbx_seq_one_letter_code
_entity_poly.pdbx_strand_id
1 'polypeptide(L)'
;MINIASHDGVDDPGRYALITIDASNESIEYEFYDTRHLLGSRLTDLVQVGRKRVEQFSELGITSPDEITEERRSELEALPGASSWHVDRWIAHRQAFENDEVVILNKSAFDDLHDTEPLLLDIETDLQQDRIWLVGTYSYQNDAYRQFFDPDDESALLQELSEYLDNHGSEPIIYYGGNYFDEQCLSRRFEEHGIPEGIDHLERAHDLGITAQQELFGPFNRHKLDVVASALGFEYQDPTVDGFLVGSKYTRYLLDGEEPDWDQLKQYNNDDVTALKTIVDHIRS
;
A
#
# COMPACT_ATOMS: atom_id res chain seq x y z
N MET A 1 -8.26 25.31 -12.11
CA MET A 1 -7.12 25.80 -12.92
C MET A 1 -6.33 24.59 -13.39
N ILE A 2 -5.84 24.56 -14.63
CA ILE A 2 -4.97 23.47 -15.11
C ILE A 2 -3.55 24.03 -15.16
N ASN A 3 -2.62 23.40 -14.43
CA ASN A 3 -1.21 23.71 -14.51
C ASN A 3 -0.50 22.55 -15.23
N ILE A 4 0.26 22.86 -16.29
CA ILE A 4 0.94 21.87 -17.11
C ILE A 4 2.44 22.02 -16.88
N ALA A 5 3.14 20.92 -16.58
CA ALA A 5 4.59 20.94 -16.42
C ALA A 5 5.26 21.34 -17.76
N SER A 6 6.22 22.27 -17.72
CA SER A 6 6.86 22.85 -18.91
C SER A 6 8.17 22.14 -19.32
N HIS A 7 8.56 21.08 -18.61
CA HIS A 7 9.85 20.41 -18.81
C HIS A 7 9.65 18.90 -18.98
N ASP A 8 9.04 18.53 -20.10
CA ASP A 8 8.92 17.16 -20.55
C ASP A 8 9.80 16.98 -21.80
N GLY A 9 10.59 15.91 -21.86
CA GLY A 9 11.35 15.52 -23.04
C GLY A 9 10.42 15.15 -24.21
N VAL A 10 10.95 15.07 -25.42
CA VAL A 10 10.24 14.44 -26.53
C VAL A 10 10.02 12.97 -26.13
N ASP A 11 8.75 12.60 -25.89
CA ASP A 11 8.24 11.28 -25.44
C ASP A 11 7.96 11.10 -23.94
N ASP A 12 8.16 12.11 -23.10
CA ASP A 12 7.70 12.05 -21.70
C ASP A 12 6.18 12.24 -21.62
N PRO A 13 5.50 11.54 -20.69
CA PRO A 13 4.07 11.62 -20.58
C PRO A 13 3.71 12.94 -19.87
N GLY A 14 2.85 13.74 -20.53
CA GLY A 14 2.54 15.10 -20.12
C GLY A 14 1.89 15.13 -18.74
N ARG A 15 2.49 15.85 -17.80
CA ARG A 15 1.98 15.98 -16.43
C ARG A 15 1.12 17.23 -16.29
N TYR A 16 -0.05 17.10 -15.69
CA TYR A 16 -0.88 18.23 -15.34
C TYR A 16 -1.46 18.11 -13.94
N ALA A 17 -1.64 19.24 -13.26
CA ALA A 17 -2.39 19.30 -12.02
C ALA A 17 -3.77 19.90 -12.29
N LEU A 18 -4.81 19.23 -11.82
CA LEU A 18 -6.13 19.85 -11.68
C LEU A 18 -6.15 20.55 -10.32
N ILE A 19 -6.26 21.86 -10.32
CA ILE A 19 -6.33 22.66 -9.10
C ILE A 19 -7.76 23.15 -8.94
N THR A 20 -8.45 22.66 -7.92
CA THR A 20 -9.76 23.14 -7.51
C THR A 20 -9.56 24.19 -6.42
N ILE A 21 -10.14 25.37 -6.64
CA ILE A 21 -10.08 26.47 -5.68
C ILE A 21 -11.51 26.73 -5.24
N ASP A 22 -11.81 26.44 -3.99
CA ASP A 22 -13.09 26.80 -3.39
C ASP A 22 -12.93 28.15 -2.67
N ALA A 23 -13.55 29.17 -3.25
CA ALA A 23 -13.49 30.53 -2.74
C ALA A 23 -14.31 30.73 -1.45
N SER A 24 -15.10 29.73 -1.03
CA SER A 24 -15.95 29.81 0.15
C SER A 24 -15.28 29.33 1.44
N ASN A 25 -14.23 28.52 1.33
CA ASN A 25 -13.49 27.92 2.46
C ASN A 25 -11.96 28.12 2.37
N GLU A 26 -11.47 28.89 1.39
CA GLU A 26 -10.04 29.12 1.14
C GLU A 26 -9.22 27.83 0.91
N SER A 27 -9.87 26.72 0.53
CA SER A 27 -9.18 25.46 0.24
C SER A 27 -8.65 25.43 -1.19
N ILE A 28 -7.46 24.86 -1.33
CA ILE A 28 -6.85 24.55 -2.62
C ILE A 28 -6.63 23.05 -2.66
N GLU A 29 -7.45 22.35 -3.44
CA GLU A 29 -7.26 20.93 -3.74
C GLU A 29 -6.46 20.82 -5.02
N TYR A 30 -5.50 19.90 -5.05
CA TYR A 30 -4.77 19.58 -6.26
C TYR A 30 -4.70 18.08 -6.46
N GLU A 31 -4.94 17.67 -7.70
CA GLU A 31 -4.77 16.29 -8.14
C GLU A 31 -3.79 16.27 -9.29
N PHE A 32 -2.74 15.45 -9.16
CA PHE A 32 -1.76 15.26 -10.21
C PHE A 32 -2.20 14.15 -11.14
N TYR A 33 -2.24 14.50 -12.41
CA TYR A 33 -2.55 13.61 -13.50
C TYR A 33 -1.40 13.55 -14.47
N ASP A 34 -1.38 12.46 -15.22
CA ASP A 34 -0.52 12.30 -16.36
C ASP A 34 -1.35 11.83 -17.54
N THR A 35 -1.20 12.50 -18.69
CA THR A 35 -1.80 12.17 -19.99
C THR A 35 -1.83 10.69 -20.38
N ARG A 36 -1.03 9.81 -19.76
CA ARG A 36 -1.19 8.35 -19.86
C ARG A 36 -2.61 7.83 -19.59
N HIS A 37 -3.36 8.40 -18.65
CA HIS A 37 -4.76 7.96 -18.40
C HIS A 37 -5.73 8.43 -19.51
N LEU A 38 -5.39 9.46 -20.28
CA LEU A 38 -6.15 9.90 -21.45
C LEU A 38 -5.88 9.00 -22.69
N LEU A 39 -4.86 8.14 -22.61
CA LEU A 39 -4.38 7.28 -23.69
C LEU A 39 -4.37 5.78 -23.32
N GLY A 40 -4.75 5.40 -22.10
CA GLY A 40 -4.61 4.04 -21.57
C GLY A 40 -5.80 3.15 -21.91
N SER A 41 -5.55 1.98 -22.50
CA SER A 41 -6.56 0.91 -22.57
C SER A 41 -6.90 0.47 -21.14
N ARG A 42 -8.18 0.17 -20.86
CA ARG A 42 -8.62 -0.49 -19.61
C ARG A 42 -7.88 -1.80 -19.31
N LEU A 43 -7.15 -2.35 -20.28
CA LEU A 43 -6.23 -3.47 -20.08
C LEU A 43 -5.16 -3.15 -19.02
N THR A 44 -4.71 -1.90 -18.86
CA THR A 44 -3.72 -1.54 -17.82
C THR A 44 -4.29 -1.56 -16.40
N ASP A 45 -5.60 -1.71 -16.24
CA ASP A 45 -6.21 -1.92 -14.93
C ASP A 45 -5.97 -3.35 -14.42
N LEU A 46 -5.67 -4.30 -15.33
CA LEU A 46 -5.35 -5.67 -14.97
C LEU A 46 -3.92 -5.80 -14.43
N VAL A 47 -3.74 -6.74 -13.52
CA VAL A 47 -2.45 -7.00 -12.85
C VAL A 47 -1.41 -7.48 -13.87
N GLN A 48 -0.15 -7.07 -13.71
CA GLN A 48 0.94 -7.44 -14.64
C GLN A 48 0.70 -7.01 -16.12
N VAL A 49 -0.18 -6.03 -16.37
CA VAL A 49 -0.42 -5.48 -17.71
C VAL A 49 0.15 -4.06 -17.83
N GLY A 50 1.43 -3.99 -18.20
CA GLY A 50 2.08 -2.75 -18.59
C GLY A 50 1.94 -2.45 -20.10
N ARG A 51 2.50 -1.32 -20.55
CA ARG A 51 2.44 -0.87 -21.96
C ARG A 51 2.78 -1.96 -22.99
N LYS A 52 3.89 -2.68 -22.74
CA LYS A 52 4.35 -3.77 -23.60
C LYS A 52 3.33 -4.91 -23.72
N ARG A 53 2.62 -5.21 -22.63
CA ARG A 53 1.56 -6.22 -22.63
C ARG A 53 0.34 -5.74 -23.42
N VAL A 54 -0.03 -4.47 -23.30
CA VAL A 54 -1.11 -3.87 -24.10
C VAL A 54 -0.80 -3.93 -25.60
N GLU A 55 0.44 -3.64 -26.00
CA GLU A 55 0.90 -3.79 -27.39
C GLU A 55 0.73 -5.24 -27.88
N GLN A 56 1.17 -6.22 -27.08
CA GLN A 56 1.02 -7.65 -27.37
C GLN A 56 -0.45 -8.09 -27.47
N PHE A 57 -1.31 -7.60 -26.56
CA PHE A 57 -2.76 -7.85 -26.61
C PHE A 57 -3.38 -7.28 -27.89
N SER A 58 -2.95 -6.09 -28.31
CA SER A 58 -3.42 -5.45 -29.54
C SER A 58 -3.05 -6.25 -30.79
N GLU A 59 -1.87 -6.89 -30.82
CA GLU A 59 -1.47 -7.80 -31.91
C GLU A 59 -2.37 -9.05 -32.03
N LEU A 60 -2.97 -9.48 -30.92
CA LEU A 60 -4.01 -10.52 -30.87
C LEU A 60 -5.43 -9.98 -31.08
N GLY A 61 -5.58 -8.68 -31.36
CA GLY A 61 -6.88 -8.03 -31.48
C GLY A 61 -7.64 -7.86 -30.17
N ILE A 62 -6.99 -8.03 -29.01
CA ILE A 62 -7.55 -7.76 -27.67
C ILE A 62 -7.39 -6.26 -27.40
N THR A 63 -8.51 -5.57 -27.19
CA THR A 63 -8.57 -4.13 -26.91
C THR A 63 -9.29 -3.79 -25.61
N SER A 64 -10.07 -4.74 -25.07
CA SER A 64 -10.80 -4.63 -23.80
C SER A 64 -10.44 -5.76 -22.82
N PRO A 65 -10.45 -5.52 -21.49
CA PRO A 65 -10.40 -6.58 -20.48
C PRO A 65 -11.42 -7.71 -20.70
N ASP A 66 -12.59 -7.39 -21.25
CA ASP A 66 -13.67 -8.37 -21.49
C ASP A 66 -13.27 -9.49 -22.47
N GLU A 67 -12.23 -9.24 -23.27
CA GLU A 67 -11.71 -10.20 -24.25
C GLU A 67 -10.66 -11.15 -23.62
N ILE A 68 -10.24 -10.89 -22.38
CA ILE A 68 -9.36 -11.78 -21.60
C ILE A 68 -10.20 -12.90 -20.98
N THR A 69 -10.27 -14.03 -21.68
CA THR A 69 -11.21 -15.11 -21.38
C THR A 69 -10.52 -16.47 -21.39
N GLU A 70 -11.16 -17.46 -20.76
CA GLU A 70 -10.67 -18.84 -20.71
C GLU A 70 -10.58 -19.46 -22.12
N GLU A 71 -11.52 -19.12 -23.01
CA GLU A 71 -11.53 -19.56 -24.41
C GLU A 71 -10.28 -19.12 -25.17
N ARG A 72 -9.66 -18.01 -24.77
CA ARG A 72 -8.44 -17.46 -25.37
C ARG A 72 -7.17 -17.83 -24.62
N ARG A 73 -7.24 -18.68 -23.58
CA ARG A 73 -6.09 -19.07 -22.75
C ARG A 73 -4.86 -19.45 -23.57
N SER A 74 -5.02 -20.32 -24.58
CA SER A 74 -3.87 -20.76 -25.39
C SER A 74 -3.21 -19.62 -26.17
N GLU A 75 -3.96 -18.61 -26.60
CA GLU A 75 -3.40 -17.42 -27.26
C GLU A 75 -2.67 -16.52 -26.25
N LEU A 76 -3.28 -16.33 -25.07
CA LEU A 76 -2.74 -15.52 -23.99
C LEU A 76 -1.43 -16.11 -23.42
N GLU A 77 -1.38 -17.43 -23.24
CA GLU A 77 -0.18 -18.15 -22.78
C GLU A 77 0.94 -18.16 -23.83
N ALA A 78 0.61 -18.05 -25.11
CA ALA A 78 1.59 -17.97 -26.19
C ALA A 78 2.27 -16.59 -26.29
N LEU A 79 1.79 -15.58 -25.56
CA LEU A 79 2.42 -14.26 -25.55
C LEU A 79 3.83 -14.31 -24.96
N PRO A 80 4.79 -13.54 -25.51
CA PRO A 80 6.14 -13.52 -24.98
C PRO A 80 6.19 -13.10 -23.50
N GLY A 81 6.68 -13.99 -22.64
CA GLY A 81 6.74 -13.78 -21.19
C GLY A 81 5.40 -13.95 -20.47
N ALA A 82 4.39 -14.56 -21.11
CA ALA A 82 3.21 -15.09 -20.42
C ALA A 82 3.42 -16.56 -20.01
N SER A 83 2.60 -16.99 -19.06
CA SER A 83 2.44 -18.37 -18.63
C SER A 83 1.03 -18.53 -18.05
N SER A 84 0.61 -19.76 -17.75
CA SER A 84 -0.69 -20.00 -17.10
C SER A 84 -0.88 -19.15 -15.84
N TRP A 85 0.18 -18.99 -15.05
CA TRP A 85 0.21 -18.13 -13.87
C TRP A 85 -0.23 -16.68 -14.14
N HIS A 86 0.15 -16.12 -15.30
CA HIS A 86 -0.27 -14.77 -15.70
C HIS A 86 -1.74 -14.76 -16.15
N VAL A 87 -2.12 -15.74 -16.95
CA VAL A 87 -3.47 -15.84 -17.51
C VAL A 87 -4.51 -16.03 -16.41
N ASP A 88 -4.22 -16.88 -15.42
CA ASP A 88 -5.08 -17.10 -14.26
C ASP A 88 -5.37 -15.79 -13.53
N ARG A 89 -4.35 -14.95 -13.35
CA ARG A 89 -4.48 -13.65 -12.68
C ARG A 89 -5.24 -12.63 -13.50
N TRP A 90 -5.00 -12.56 -14.81
CA TRP A 90 -5.76 -11.63 -15.65
C TRP A 90 -7.24 -12.00 -15.71
N ILE A 91 -7.56 -13.29 -15.83
CA ILE A 91 -8.95 -13.76 -15.82
C ILE A 91 -9.59 -13.50 -14.46
N ALA A 92 -8.91 -13.84 -13.35
CA ALA A 92 -9.42 -13.62 -12.00
C ALA A 92 -9.64 -12.13 -11.70
N HIS A 93 -8.69 -11.27 -12.05
CA HIS A 93 -8.82 -9.83 -11.83
C HIS A 93 -9.92 -9.22 -12.71
N ARG A 94 -10.05 -9.65 -13.97
CA ARG A 94 -11.18 -9.24 -14.82
C ARG A 94 -12.53 -9.66 -14.22
N GLN A 95 -12.63 -10.89 -13.71
CA GLN A 95 -13.85 -11.37 -13.05
C GLN A 95 -14.17 -10.58 -11.78
N ALA A 96 -13.15 -10.24 -10.97
CA ALA A 96 -13.32 -9.41 -9.79
C ALA A 96 -13.88 -8.02 -10.12
N PHE A 97 -13.39 -7.38 -11.21
CA PHE A 97 -13.96 -6.13 -11.72
C PHE A 97 -15.42 -6.28 -12.18
N GLU A 98 -15.75 -7.35 -12.89
CA GLU A 98 -17.12 -7.56 -13.41
C GLU A 98 -18.13 -7.82 -12.28
N ASN A 99 -17.70 -8.55 -11.26
CA ASN A 99 -18.57 -8.96 -10.16
C ASN A 99 -18.64 -7.92 -9.02
N ASP A 100 -17.74 -6.92 -9.02
CA ASP A 100 -17.58 -5.97 -7.92
C ASP A 100 -17.28 -6.67 -6.58
N GLU A 101 -16.44 -7.72 -6.64
CA GLU A 101 -16.13 -8.60 -5.53
C GLU A 101 -14.63 -8.77 -5.34
N VAL A 102 -14.18 -8.80 -4.08
CA VAL A 102 -12.81 -9.16 -3.73
C VAL A 102 -12.65 -10.69 -3.75
N VAL A 103 -11.63 -11.17 -4.44
CA VAL A 103 -11.34 -12.58 -4.69
C VAL A 103 -9.89 -12.88 -4.32
N ILE A 104 -9.71 -13.95 -3.54
CA ILE A 104 -8.41 -14.55 -3.26
C ILE A 104 -8.18 -15.69 -4.26
N LEU A 105 -7.18 -15.52 -5.14
CA LEU A 105 -6.86 -16.51 -6.17
C LEU A 105 -6.27 -17.79 -5.58
N ASN A 106 -5.29 -17.65 -4.68
CA ASN A 106 -4.69 -18.77 -3.97
C ASN A 106 -4.71 -18.54 -2.45
N LYS A 107 -5.61 -19.24 -1.75
CA LYS A 107 -5.71 -19.16 -0.28
C LYS A 107 -4.42 -19.60 0.43
N SER A 108 -3.70 -20.57 -0.12
CA SER A 108 -2.48 -21.09 0.53
C SER A 108 -1.33 -20.09 0.52
N ALA A 109 -1.42 -19.01 -0.25
CA ALA A 109 -0.44 -17.93 -0.22
C ALA A 109 -0.50 -17.12 1.09
N PHE A 110 -1.57 -17.31 1.87
CA PHE A 110 -1.81 -16.63 3.14
C PHE A 110 -1.85 -17.59 4.33
N ASP A 111 -1.27 -18.79 4.20
CA ASP A 111 -1.24 -19.81 5.27
C ASP A 111 -0.62 -19.26 6.57
N ASP A 112 0.33 -18.33 6.49
CA ASP A 112 0.96 -17.69 7.65
C ASP A 112 -0.02 -16.81 8.47
N LEU A 113 -1.17 -16.46 7.90
CA LEU A 113 -2.26 -15.73 8.58
C LEU A 113 -3.35 -16.67 9.12
N HIS A 114 -3.36 -17.93 8.68
CA HIS A 114 -4.33 -18.94 9.12
C HIS A 114 -3.80 -19.64 10.38
N ASP A 115 -4.65 -19.75 11.41
CA ASP A 115 -4.32 -20.38 12.71
C ASP A 115 -3.16 -19.73 13.49
N THR A 116 -2.76 -18.50 13.15
CA THR A 116 -1.80 -17.66 13.89
C THR A 116 -2.50 -16.47 14.54
N GLU A 117 -1.82 -15.81 15.49
CA GLU A 117 -2.30 -14.57 16.09
C GLU A 117 -1.28 -13.44 15.85
N PRO A 118 -1.19 -12.94 14.61
CA PRO A 118 -0.11 -12.04 14.21
C PRO A 118 -0.17 -10.69 14.93
N LEU A 119 0.96 -9.99 14.89
CA LEU A 119 1.03 -8.56 15.17
C LEU A 119 0.94 -7.78 13.87
N LEU A 120 -0.05 -6.91 13.74
CA LEU A 120 -0.10 -5.95 12.64
C LEU A 120 0.73 -4.73 13.02
N LEU A 121 1.43 -4.15 12.06
CA LEU A 121 2.32 -3.02 12.26
C LEU A 121 2.28 -2.06 11.07
N ASP A 122 2.32 -0.76 11.38
CA ASP A 122 2.48 0.34 10.44
C ASP A 122 3.40 1.41 11.04
N ILE A 123 4.25 2.05 10.23
CA ILE A 123 5.20 3.08 10.68
C ILE A 123 4.97 4.43 9.99
N GLU A 124 5.20 5.50 10.74
CA GLU A 124 5.28 6.85 10.18
C GLU A 124 6.70 7.38 10.25
N THR A 125 7.13 7.99 9.14
CA THR A 125 8.47 8.56 9.01
C THR A 125 8.43 10.02 8.60
N ASP A 126 9.59 10.69 8.66
CA ASP A 126 9.79 11.93 7.93
C ASP A 126 9.89 11.67 6.40
N LEU A 127 9.90 12.73 5.59
CA LEU A 127 10.00 12.61 4.13
C LEU A 127 11.32 11.99 3.64
N GLN A 128 12.42 12.09 4.40
CA GLN A 128 13.68 11.41 4.06
C GLN A 128 13.71 9.96 4.54
N GLN A 129 12.70 9.54 5.31
CA GLN A 129 12.58 8.20 5.89
C GLN A 129 13.72 7.87 6.85
N ASP A 130 14.44 8.89 7.32
CA ASP A 130 15.60 8.77 8.20
C ASP A 130 15.20 8.89 9.68
N ARG A 131 13.90 9.01 9.97
CA ARG A 131 13.40 9.01 11.34
C ARG A 131 11.99 8.44 11.41
N ILE A 132 11.83 7.40 12.23
CA ILE A 132 10.54 6.87 12.67
C ILE A 132 10.12 7.64 13.92
N TRP A 133 8.87 8.07 13.97
CA TRP A 133 8.34 8.89 15.06
C TRP A 133 7.00 8.41 15.61
N LEU A 134 6.35 7.52 14.87
CA LEU A 134 5.15 6.81 15.31
C LEU A 134 5.16 5.40 14.72
N VAL A 135 4.82 4.42 15.56
CA VAL A 135 4.57 3.04 15.15
C VAL A 135 3.24 2.61 15.74
N GLY A 136 2.31 2.22 14.87
CA GLY A 136 1.01 1.68 15.25
C GLY A 136 1.03 0.17 15.19
N THR A 137 0.39 -0.48 16.16
CA THR A 137 0.24 -1.94 16.17
C THR A 137 -1.15 -2.39 16.56
N TYR A 138 -1.53 -3.57 16.07
CA TYR A 138 -2.69 -4.32 16.54
C TYR A 138 -2.29 -5.77 16.81
N SER A 139 -2.55 -6.24 18.03
CA SER A 139 -2.21 -7.59 18.47
C SER A 139 -3.45 -8.48 18.46
N TYR A 140 -3.46 -9.53 17.63
CA TYR A 140 -4.56 -10.51 17.68
C TYR A 140 -4.54 -11.36 18.97
N GLN A 141 -3.37 -11.60 19.57
CA GLN A 141 -3.27 -12.32 20.86
C GLN A 141 -4.03 -11.62 21.99
N ASN A 142 -4.04 -10.29 21.99
CA ASN A 142 -4.57 -9.47 23.08
C ASN A 142 -5.81 -8.63 22.70
N ASP A 143 -6.21 -8.67 21.43
CA ASP A 143 -7.27 -7.81 20.85
C ASP A 143 -7.08 -6.33 21.23
N ALA A 144 -5.87 -5.82 20.98
CA ALA A 144 -5.46 -4.50 21.46
C ALA A 144 -4.66 -3.72 20.44
N TYR A 145 -5.02 -2.45 20.27
CA TYR A 145 -4.23 -1.45 19.57
C TYR A 145 -3.22 -0.81 20.52
N ARG A 146 -2.03 -0.53 20.01
CA ARG A 146 -1.01 0.25 20.73
C ARG A 146 -0.29 1.16 19.75
N GLN A 147 0.07 2.36 20.20
CA GLN A 147 0.90 3.29 19.44
C GLN A 147 2.13 3.65 20.26
N PHE A 148 3.29 3.56 19.64
CA PHE A 148 4.57 4.03 20.16
C PHE A 148 4.85 5.38 19.52
N PHE A 149 4.81 6.45 20.30
CA PHE A 149 4.90 7.82 19.78
C PHE A 149 5.92 8.60 20.59
N ASP A 150 6.99 9.03 19.92
CA ASP A 150 7.96 9.96 20.43
C ASP A 150 8.54 10.77 19.26
N PRO A 151 8.09 12.02 19.05
CA PRO A 151 8.55 12.85 17.94
C PRO A 151 9.98 13.38 18.16
N ASP A 152 10.53 13.27 19.37
CA ASP A 152 11.80 13.88 19.76
C ASP A 152 12.89 12.87 20.14
N ASP A 153 12.53 11.63 20.47
CA ASP A 153 13.45 10.56 20.83
C ASP A 153 13.07 9.23 20.15
N GLU A 154 13.56 9.04 18.92
CA GLU A 154 13.35 7.80 18.18
C GLU A 154 14.03 6.59 18.86
N SER A 155 15.15 6.80 19.56
CA SER A 155 15.86 5.71 20.24
C SER A 155 15.00 5.13 21.35
N ALA A 156 14.37 5.99 22.16
CA ALA A 156 13.43 5.58 23.19
C ALA A 156 12.21 4.83 22.59
N LEU A 157 11.63 5.36 21.51
CA LEU A 157 10.52 4.71 20.80
C LEU A 157 10.90 3.31 20.32
N LEU A 158 12.05 3.17 19.66
CA LEU A 158 12.51 1.88 19.11
C LEU A 158 12.88 0.89 20.21
N GLN A 159 13.44 1.35 21.32
CA GLN A 159 13.71 0.49 22.48
C GLN A 159 12.39 -0.07 23.06
N GLU A 160 11.38 0.78 23.23
CA GLU A 160 10.06 0.36 23.71
C GLU A 160 9.36 -0.60 22.74
N LEU A 161 9.47 -0.33 21.43
CA LEU A 161 8.96 -1.22 20.39
C LEU A 161 9.66 -2.58 20.44
N SER A 162 10.99 -2.61 20.51
CA SER A 162 11.77 -3.86 20.59
C SER A 162 11.36 -4.71 21.80
N GLU A 163 11.24 -4.10 22.98
CA GLU A 163 10.73 -4.78 24.18
C GLU A 163 9.30 -5.30 24.00
N TYR A 164 8.44 -4.56 23.30
CA TYR A 164 7.10 -5.03 22.99
C TYR A 164 7.09 -6.20 22.02
N LEU A 165 7.94 -6.18 20.98
CA LEU A 165 8.09 -7.27 20.02
C LEU A 165 8.60 -8.55 20.69
N ASP A 166 9.53 -8.45 21.63
CA ASP A 166 10.01 -9.58 22.44
C ASP A 166 8.87 -10.22 23.26
N ASN A 167 8.08 -9.38 23.93
CA ASN A 167 6.93 -9.84 24.72
C ASN A 167 5.81 -10.47 23.88
N HIS A 168 5.69 -10.10 22.61
CA HIS A 168 4.71 -10.70 21.69
C HIS A 168 5.11 -12.11 21.24
N GLY A 169 6.38 -12.48 21.40
CA GLY A 169 6.89 -13.83 21.13
C GLY A 169 7.14 -14.08 19.64
N SER A 170 6.84 -15.29 19.18
CA SER A 170 7.22 -15.80 17.86
C SER A 170 6.14 -15.71 16.78
N GLU A 171 4.98 -15.11 17.07
CA GLU A 171 3.90 -14.95 16.08
C GLU A 171 4.35 -14.05 14.91
N PRO A 172 3.82 -14.20 13.70
CA PRO A 172 4.22 -13.36 12.56
C PRO A 172 3.99 -11.85 12.80
N ILE A 173 4.87 -11.01 12.27
CA ILE A 173 4.64 -9.55 12.17
C ILE A 173 4.18 -9.27 10.75
N ILE A 174 3.05 -8.60 10.59
CA ILE A 174 2.44 -8.31 9.29
C ILE A 174 2.38 -6.80 9.10
N TYR A 175 2.91 -6.31 7.99
CA TYR A 175 2.82 -4.92 7.56
C TYR A 175 2.38 -4.84 6.09
N TYR A 176 2.10 -3.66 5.57
CA TYR A 176 1.60 -3.47 4.20
C TYR A 176 2.37 -2.39 3.44
N GLY A 177 3.53 -2.76 2.88
CA GLY A 177 4.35 -1.84 2.07
C GLY A 177 4.23 -2.10 0.57
N GLY A 178 4.11 -3.37 0.18
CA GLY A 178 4.16 -3.83 -1.20
C GLY A 178 5.54 -3.69 -1.85
N ASN A 179 6.59 -3.43 -1.06
CA ASN A 179 7.95 -3.12 -1.51
C ASN A 179 9.03 -3.31 -0.41
N TYR A 180 8.68 -3.91 0.73
CA TYR A 180 9.54 -4.08 1.91
C TYR A 180 9.96 -2.78 2.61
N PHE A 181 9.24 -1.67 2.43
CA PHE A 181 9.60 -0.37 2.99
C PHE A 181 9.75 -0.40 4.52
N ASP A 182 8.72 -0.82 5.24
CA ASP A 182 8.66 -0.76 6.70
C ASP A 182 9.78 -1.57 7.34
N GLU A 183 9.96 -2.83 6.90
CA GLU A 183 11.00 -3.72 7.38
C GLU A 183 12.41 -3.18 7.11
N GLN A 184 12.66 -2.64 5.91
CA GLN A 184 13.96 -2.05 5.59
C GLN A 184 14.22 -0.79 6.42
N CYS A 185 13.20 0.04 6.63
CA CYS A 185 13.31 1.23 7.44
C CYS A 185 13.59 0.86 8.90
N LEU A 186 12.74 0.04 9.52
CA LEU A 186 12.92 -0.44 10.89
C LEU A 186 14.27 -1.13 11.10
N SER A 187 14.68 -2.02 10.20
CA SER A 187 15.98 -2.72 10.29
C SER A 187 17.14 -1.73 10.32
N ARG A 188 17.13 -0.75 9.40
CA ARG A 188 18.14 0.32 9.34
C ARG A 188 18.14 1.14 10.62
N ARG A 189 16.97 1.56 11.11
CA ARG A 189 16.88 2.39 12.33
C ARG A 189 17.30 1.63 13.58
N PHE A 190 16.93 0.35 13.72
CA PHE A 190 17.40 -0.51 14.81
C PHE A 190 18.93 -0.68 14.80
N GLU A 191 19.53 -0.90 13.62
CA GLU A 191 20.98 -0.98 13.47
C GLU A 191 21.67 0.34 13.88
N GLU A 192 21.16 1.48 13.39
CA GLU A 192 21.71 2.80 13.68
C GLU A 192 21.67 3.16 15.18
N HIS A 193 20.63 2.72 15.90
CA HIS A 193 20.49 2.94 17.34
C HIS A 193 21.11 1.82 18.19
N GLY A 194 21.69 0.79 17.57
CA GLY A 194 22.38 -0.30 18.29
C GLY A 194 21.44 -1.23 19.05
N ILE A 195 20.26 -1.53 18.49
CA ILE A 195 19.22 -2.40 19.06
C ILE A 195 19.13 -3.70 18.23
N PRO A 196 20.10 -4.63 18.36
CA PRO A 196 20.18 -5.82 17.52
C PRO A 196 18.97 -6.76 17.71
N GLU A 197 18.38 -6.82 18.90
CA GLU A 197 17.19 -7.64 19.17
C GLU A 197 15.99 -7.21 18.30
N GLY A 198 15.88 -5.91 18.01
CA GLY A 198 14.86 -5.38 17.11
C GLY A 198 15.00 -5.94 15.69
N ILE A 199 16.23 -6.11 15.19
CA ILE A 199 16.51 -6.70 13.89
C ILE A 199 16.13 -8.19 13.88
N ASP A 200 16.50 -8.93 14.93
CA ASP A 200 16.15 -10.36 15.07
C ASP A 200 14.62 -10.57 15.05
N HIS A 201 13.85 -9.64 15.64
CA HIS A 201 12.39 -9.70 15.59
C HIS A 201 11.80 -9.49 14.20
N LEU A 202 12.51 -8.79 13.30
CA LEU A 202 12.03 -8.57 11.92
C LEU A 202 12.25 -9.78 11.00
N GLU A 203 12.98 -10.82 11.42
CA GLU A 203 13.12 -12.06 10.64
C GLU A 203 11.78 -12.78 10.39
N ARG A 204 10.78 -12.50 11.23
CA ARG A 204 9.39 -13.00 11.13
C ARG A 204 8.42 -11.93 10.60
N ALA A 205 8.92 -10.84 10.03
CA ALA A 205 8.11 -9.82 9.40
C ALA A 205 7.76 -10.20 7.96
N HIS A 206 6.52 -9.94 7.57
CA HIS A 206 5.99 -10.27 6.25
C HIS A 206 5.25 -9.06 5.67
N ASP A 207 5.68 -8.62 4.49
CA ASP A 207 4.98 -7.61 3.71
C ASP A 207 3.76 -8.25 3.03
N LEU A 208 2.58 -8.05 3.63
CA LEU A 208 1.32 -8.54 3.06
C LEU A 208 1.02 -7.93 1.69
N GLY A 209 1.48 -6.70 1.45
CA GLY A 209 1.29 -6.00 0.18
C GLY A 209 1.93 -6.73 -1.01
N ILE A 210 3.03 -7.46 -0.80
CA ILE A 210 3.68 -8.26 -1.84
C ILE A 210 2.79 -9.44 -2.25
N THR A 211 2.24 -10.16 -1.28
CA THR A 211 1.34 -11.30 -1.54
C THR A 211 0.01 -10.82 -2.10
N ALA A 212 -0.56 -9.75 -1.54
CA ALA A 212 -1.83 -9.17 -1.99
C ALA A 212 -1.77 -8.75 -3.46
N GLN A 213 -0.68 -8.13 -3.93
CA GLN A 213 -0.47 -7.78 -5.35
C GLN A 213 -0.59 -8.96 -6.31
N GLN A 214 -0.34 -10.18 -5.83
CA GLN A 214 -0.30 -11.38 -6.65
C GLN A 214 -1.52 -12.27 -6.49
N GLU A 215 -2.23 -12.18 -5.38
CA GLU A 215 -3.25 -13.18 -5.01
C GLU A 215 -4.59 -12.56 -4.58
N LEU A 216 -4.66 -11.24 -4.37
CA LEU A 216 -5.88 -10.53 -4.00
C LEU A 216 -6.33 -9.63 -5.14
N PHE A 217 -7.53 -9.85 -5.66
CA PHE A 217 -8.09 -9.08 -6.77
C PHE A 217 -9.46 -8.54 -6.39
N GLY A 218 -9.83 -7.36 -6.85
CA GLY A 218 -11.10 -6.74 -6.54
C GLY A 218 -11.46 -5.68 -7.57
N PRO A 219 -12.46 -4.83 -7.28
CA PRO A 219 -12.82 -3.69 -8.12
C PRO A 219 -11.80 -2.54 -8.02
N PHE A 220 -10.49 -2.85 -8.04
CA PHE A 220 -9.40 -1.89 -7.91
C PHE A 220 -8.25 -2.20 -8.86
N ASN A 221 -7.65 -1.17 -9.45
CA ASN A 221 -6.49 -1.31 -10.35
C ASN A 221 -5.14 -1.11 -9.66
N ARG A 222 -5.14 -0.92 -8.33
CA ARG A 222 -3.95 -0.72 -7.50
C ARG A 222 -4.12 -1.45 -6.19
N HIS A 223 -3.03 -2.02 -5.70
CA HIS A 223 -2.99 -2.77 -4.45
C HIS A 223 -2.41 -1.96 -3.30
N LYS A 224 -2.70 -0.66 -3.26
CA LYS A 224 -2.35 0.16 -2.09
C LYS A 224 -3.28 -0.18 -0.92
N LEU A 225 -2.80 0.01 0.30
CA LEU A 225 -3.53 -0.30 1.53
C LEU A 225 -4.93 0.32 1.54
N ASP A 226 -4.99 1.64 1.35
CA ASP A 226 -6.20 2.44 1.31
C ASP A 226 -7.23 1.92 0.28
N VAL A 227 -6.76 1.62 -0.93
CA VAL A 227 -7.60 1.15 -2.03
C VAL A 227 -8.19 -0.23 -1.74
N VAL A 228 -7.36 -1.17 -1.27
CA VAL A 228 -7.80 -2.54 -1.00
C VAL A 228 -8.74 -2.58 0.21
N ALA A 229 -8.40 -1.86 1.29
CA ALA A 229 -9.24 -1.79 2.48
C ALA A 229 -10.59 -1.12 2.18
N SER A 230 -10.61 -0.05 1.37
CA SER A 230 -11.86 0.61 0.95
C SER A 230 -12.77 -0.32 0.15
N ALA A 231 -12.20 -1.15 -0.74
CA ALA A 231 -12.96 -2.16 -1.47
C ALA A 231 -13.56 -3.25 -0.56
N LEU A 232 -13.01 -3.42 0.64
CA LEU A 232 -13.54 -4.29 1.70
C LEU A 232 -14.48 -3.55 2.67
N GLY A 233 -14.78 -2.28 2.41
CA GLY A 233 -15.71 -1.46 3.20
C GLY A 233 -15.09 -0.70 4.37
N PHE A 234 -13.76 -0.58 4.44
CA PHE A 234 -13.11 0.33 5.38
C PHE A 234 -13.26 1.79 4.93
N GLU A 235 -13.53 2.69 5.88
CA GLU A 235 -13.59 4.12 5.63
C GLU A 235 -12.63 4.83 6.60
N TYR A 236 -11.67 5.58 6.04
CA TYR A 236 -10.79 6.45 6.82
C TYR A 236 -11.58 7.55 7.50
N GLN A 237 -11.19 7.92 8.72
CA GLN A 237 -11.85 9.00 9.45
C GLN A 237 -11.60 10.37 8.81
N ASP A 238 -10.41 10.57 8.26
CA ASP A 238 -10.05 11.78 7.54
C ASP A 238 -9.46 11.44 6.16
N PRO A 239 -10.29 11.41 5.10
CA PRO A 239 -9.83 11.08 3.75
C PRO A 239 -8.95 12.17 3.12
N THR A 240 -8.75 13.32 3.80
CA THR A 240 -7.90 14.41 3.31
C THR A 240 -6.45 14.27 3.75
N VAL A 241 -6.14 13.32 4.63
CA VAL A 241 -4.81 13.05 5.14
C VAL A 241 -4.24 11.82 4.43
N ASP A 242 -3.04 11.96 3.87
CA ASP A 242 -2.27 10.88 3.27
C ASP A 242 -0.85 10.83 3.85
N GLY A 243 -0.14 9.72 3.64
CA GLY A 243 1.23 9.54 4.15
C GLY A 243 2.21 10.63 3.69
N PHE A 244 1.99 11.28 2.54
CA PHE A 244 2.83 12.39 2.11
C PHE A 244 2.61 13.63 2.98
N LEU A 245 1.36 13.98 3.27
CA LEU A 245 1.01 15.07 4.16
C LEU A 245 1.52 14.81 5.58
N VAL A 246 1.36 13.58 6.07
CA VAL A 246 1.84 13.15 7.40
C VAL A 246 3.36 13.32 7.50
N GLY A 247 4.12 12.74 6.57
CA GLY A 247 5.57 12.90 6.53
C GLY A 247 6.01 14.36 6.37
N SER A 248 5.29 15.14 5.56
CA SER A 248 5.60 16.57 5.38
C SER A 248 5.38 17.40 6.64
N LYS A 249 4.29 17.15 7.39
CA LYS A 249 4.00 17.81 8.66
C LYS A 249 5.09 17.51 9.69
N TYR A 250 5.52 16.25 9.81
CA TYR A 250 6.60 15.88 10.71
C TYR A 250 7.96 16.46 10.28
N THR A 251 8.28 16.47 8.98
CA THR A 251 9.50 17.14 8.49
C THR A 251 9.49 18.63 8.81
N ARG A 252 8.34 19.32 8.72
CA ARG A 252 8.23 20.74 9.12
C ARG A 252 8.45 20.94 10.62
N TYR A 253 7.90 20.04 11.43
CA TYR A 253 8.17 20.04 12.87
C TYR A 253 9.68 19.98 13.17
N LEU A 254 10.40 19.08 12.52
CA LEU A 254 11.86 18.95 12.71
C LEU A 254 12.66 20.19 12.27
N LEU A 255 12.24 20.86 11.19
CA LEU A 255 12.96 21.99 10.61
C LEU A 255 12.64 23.32 11.32
N ASP A 256 11.36 23.55 11.59
CA ASP A 256 10.84 24.85 12.00
C ASP A 256 10.32 24.87 13.44
N GLY A 257 10.18 23.70 14.08
CA GLY A 257 9.60 23.56 15.42
C GLY A 257 8.09 23.81 15.46
N GLU A 258 7.42 23.82 14.30
CA GLU A 258 5.97 23.99 14.21
C GLU A 258 5.28 22.67 14.54
N GLU A 259 4.62 22.59 15.70
CA GLU A 259 3.87 21.40 16.10
C GLU A 259 2.66 21.18 15.18
N PRO A 260 2.54 19.99 14.55
CA PRO A 260 1.35 19.62 13.81
C PRO A 260 0.22 19.23 14.77
N ASP A 261 -0.96 18.98 14.21
CA ASP A 261 -2.03 18.31 14.94
C ASP A 261 -1.66 16.82 15.14
N TRP A 262 -0.97 16.53 16.25
CA TRP A 262 -0.53 15.18 16.59
C TRP A 262 -1.67 14.19 16.72
N ASP A 263 -2.85 14.63 17.16
CA ASP A 263 -4.01 13.75 17.31
C ASP A 263 -4.54 13.33 15.94
N GLN A 264 -4.57 14.25 14.96
CA GLN A 264 -4.89 13.91 13.58
C GLN A 264 -3.89 12.90 12.99
N LEU A 265 -2.58 13.09 13.23
CA LEU A 265 -1.57 12.17 12.68
C LEU A 265 -1.61 10.79 13.34
N LYS A 266 -1.83 10.73 14.66
CA LYS A 266 -2.04 9.45 15.37
C LYS A 266 -3.31 8.75 14.90
N GLN A 267 -4.37 9.49 14.59
CA GLN A 267 -5.58 8.90 14.03
C GLN A 267 -5.33 8.30 12.65
N TYR A 268 -4.57 8.98 11.78
CA TYR A 268 -4.20 8.45 10.47
C TYR A 268 -3.46 7.11 10.58
N ASN A 269 -2.43 7.02 11.43
CA ASN A 269 -1.73 5.76 11.67
C ASN A 269 -2.64 4.66 12.27
N ASN A 270 -3.58 5.04 13.15
CA ASN A 270 -4.57 4.08 13.67
C ASN A 270 -5.49 3.55 12.55
N ASP A 271 -5.89 4.43 11.64
CA ASP A 271 -6.67 4.06 10.47
C ASP A 271 -5.87 3.12 9.55
N ASP A 272 -4.58 3.35 9.31
CA ASP A 272 -3.73 2.46 8.50
C ASP A 272 -3.59 1.05 9.14
N VAL A 273 -3.37 0.96 10.46
CA VAL A 273 -3.37 -0.34 11.17
C VAL A 273 -4.75 -1.02 11.07
N THR A 274 -5.84 -0.24 11.13
CA THR A 274 -7.21 -0.77 11.03
C THR A 274 -7.59 -1.19 9.61
N ALA A 275 -7.11 -0.46 8.60
CA ALA A 275 -7.21 -0.82 7.20
C ALA A 275 -6.50 -2.16 6.95
N LEU A 276 -5.27 -2.31 7.48
CA LEU A 276 -4.52 -3.56 7.41
C LEU A 276 -5.27 -4.70 8.11
N LYS A 277 -5.81 -4.45 9.31
CA LYS A 277 -6.65 -5.42 10.02
C LYS A 277 -7.86 -5.85 9.20
N THR A 278 -8.51 -4.93 8.50
CA THR A 278 -9.67 -5.23 7.64
C THR A 278 -9.28 -6.21 6.52
N ILE A 279 -8.12 -6.02 5.90
CA ILE A 279 -7.60 -6.92 4.86
C ILE A 279 -7.28 -8.30 5.47
N VAL A 280 -6.59 -8.34 6.62
CA VAL A 280 -6.24 -9.59 7.29
C VAL A 280 -7.48 -10.36 7.74
N ASP A 281 -8.47 -9.69 8.31
CA ASP A 281 -9.75 -10.29 8.72
C ASP A 281 -10.50 -10.89 7.52
N HIS A 282 -10.50 -10.21 6.37
CA HIS A 282 -11.09 -10.74 5.15
C HIS A 282 -10.36 -12.01 4.68
N ILE A 283 -9.03 -12.00 4.69
CA ILE A 283 -8.22 -13.15 4.28
C ILE A 283 -8.43 -14.35 5.22
N ARG A 284 -8.58 -14.11 6.53
CA ARG A 284 -8.80 -15.15 7.54
C ARG A 284 -10.21 -15.77 7.49
N SER A 285 -11.17 -15.16 6.78
CA SER A 285 -12.58 -15.62 6.69
C SER A 285 -12.84 -16.77 5.71
#